data_AF-A0A7S1T3F8-F1
#
_entry.id   AF-A0A7S1T3F8-F1
#
_cell.length_a   1.000
_cell.length_b   1.000
_cell.length_c   1.000
_cell.angle_alpha   90.00
_cell.angle_beta   90.00
_cell.angle_gamma   90.00
#
_symmetry.space_group_name_H-M   'P 1'
#
loop_
_entity.id
_entity.type
_entity.pdbx_description
1 polymer ?
#
loop_
_entity_poly.entity_id
_entity_poly.type
_entity_poly.pdbx_seq_one_letter_code
_entity_poly.pdbx_strand_id
1 'polypeptide(L)'
;EGVASVEAAHTFTGHSLGVVSVASVGDLAASSALDSVIRVWDLVTHETKVSIECPPSETWAIDFSPVATDTHLIAIAGGSSNKVKLWSVEEAKERSVLSMPDKESASGGKARQ
;
A
#
# COMPACT_ATOMS: atom_id res chain seq x y z
N GLU A 1 -35.83 -21.49 -6.68
CA GLU A 1 -35.08 -20.47 -5.93
C GLU A 1 -33.87 -21.09 -5.22
N GLY A 2 -32.75 -21.25 -5.94
CA GLY A 2 -31.49 -21.71 -5.36
C GLY A 2 -30.63 -20.50 -4.97
N VAL A 3 -30.27 -20.38 -3.70
CA VAL A 3 -29.37 -19.32 -3.23
C VAL A 3 -27.96 -19.72 -3.66
N ALA A 4 -27.30 -18.92 -4.49
CA ALA A 4 -25.90 -19.15 -4.83
C ALA A 4 -25.06 -18.93 -3.57
N SER A 5 -24.38 -19.99 -3.11
CA SER A 5 -23.38 -19.90 -2.04
C SER A 5 -22.10 -19.33 -2.64
N VAL A 6 -21.55 -18.28 -2.03
CA VAL A 6 -20.23 -17.76 -2.35
C VAL A 6 -19.27 -18.30 -1.30
N GLU A 7 -18.33 -19.13 -1.72
CA GLU A 7 -17.27 -19.66 -0.87
C GLU A 7 -15.93 -19.02 -1.24
N ALA A 8 -15.03 -18.90 -0.27
CA ALA A 8 -13.69 -18.37 -0.51
C ALA A 8 -12.90 -19.34 -1.41
N ALA A 9 -12.50 -18.89 -2.60
CA ALA A 9 -11.70 -19.70 -3.52
C ALA A 9 -10.29 -19.98 -2.98
N HIS A 10 -9.70 -19.02 -2.26
CA HIS A 10 -8.40 -19.17 -1.62
C HIS A 10 -8.30 -18.26 -0.38
N THR A 11 -7.48 -18.66 0.59
CA THR A 11 -7.20 -17.86 1.80
C THR A 11 -5.71 -17.65 1.92
N PHE A 12 -5.27 -16.41 1.74
CA PHE A 12 -3.89 -16.01 1.96
C PHE A 12 -3.61 -15.88 3.45
N THR A 13 -2.73 -16.73 3.97
CA THR A 13 -2.34 -16.75 5.38
C THR A 13 -0.96 -16.13 5.57
N GLY A 14 -0.70 -15.58 6.76
CA GLY A 14 0.63 -15.08 7.14
C GLY A 14 0.65 -13.78 7.94
N HIS A 15 -0.42 -12.99 7.89
CA HIS A 15 -0.55 -11.86 8.83
C HIS A 15 -0.81 -12.37 10.24
N SER A 16 -0.10 -11.79 11.21
CA SER A 16 -0.19 -12.19 12.62
C SER A 16 -1.19 -11.34 13.41
N LEU A 17 -1.61 -10.20 12.86
CA LEU A 17 -2.59 -9.29 13.44
C LEU A 17 -3.62 -8.85 12.38
N GLY A 18 -4.58 -8.01 12.79
CA GLY A 18 -5.66 -7.56 11.91
C GLY A 18 -5.16 -6.88 10.64
N VAL A 19 -5.70 -7.32 9.51
CA VAL A 19 -5.53 -6.69 8.19
C VAL A 19 -6.28 -5.35 8.19
N VAL A 20 -5.61 -4.29 7.74
CA VAL A 20 -6.11 -2.91 7.78
C VAL A 20 -6.61 -2.48 6.40
N SER A 21 -5.85 -2.78 5.34
CA SER A 21 -6.19 -2.40 3.97
C SER A 21 -5.75 -3.48 3.00
N VAL A 22 -6.48 -3.62 1.90
CA VAL A 22 -6.19 -4.54 0.79
C VAL A 22 -6.24 -3.78 -0.52
N ALA A 23 -5.39 -4.15 -1.47
CA ALA A 23 -5.40 -3.63 -2.84
C ALA A 23 -5.04 -4.75 -3.81
N SER A 24 -5.42 -4.63 -5.08
CA SER A 24 -5.06 -5.61 -6.11
C SER A 24 -4.90 -4.96 -7.48
N VAL A 25 -3.95 -5.45 -8.26
CA VAL A 25 -3.75 -5.06 -9.67
C VAL A 25 -3.34 -6.28 -10.49
N GLY A 26 -4.13 -6.62 -11.51
CA GLY A 26 -3.90 -7.83 -12.30
C GLY A 26 -3.82 -9.08 -11.43
N ASP A 27 -2.69 -9.78 -11.52
CA ASP A 27 -2.39 -11.02 -10.77
C ASP A 27 -1.71 -10.76 -9.42
N LEU A 28 -1.66 -9.51 -8.95
CA LEU A 28 -1.09 -9.16 -7.66
C LEU A 28 -2.17 -8.68 -6.69
N ALA A 29 -2.03 -9.11 -5.44
CA ALA A 29 -2.73 -8.50 -4.31
C ALA A 29 -1.72 -8.02 -3.29
N ALA A 30 -2.05 -6.96 -2.57
CA ALA A 30 -1.30 -6.49 -1.43
C ALA A 30 -2.24 -6.31 -0.24
N SER A 31 -1.73 -6.50 0.97
CA SER A 31 -2.44 -6.09 2.18
C SER A 31 -1.49 -5.56 3.23
N SER A 32 -1.96 -4.54 3.94
CA SER A 32 -1.33 -4.04 5.15
C SER A 32 -2.00 -4.62 6.38
N ALA A 33 -1.22 -4.85 7.43
CA ALA A 33 -1.75 -5.27 8.72
C ALA A 33 -1.07 -4.55 9.89
N LEU A 34 -1.66 -4.70 11.07
CA LEU A 34 -1.13 -4.18 12.33
C LEU A 34 0.12 -4.92 12.82
N ASP A 35 0.52 -6.00 12.15
CA ASP A 35 1.74 -6.77 12.45
C ASP A 35 3.02 -6.12 11.92
N SER A 36 2.92 -4.87 11.45
CA SER A 36 4.01 -4.09 10.87
C SER A 36 4.54 -4.63 9.54
N VAL A 37 3.76 -5.49 8.86
CA VAL A 37 4.13 -6.06 7.57
C VAL A 37 3.07 -5.70 6.53
N ILE A 38 3.53 -5.30 5.36
CA ILE A 38 2.72 -5.33 4.14
C ILE A 38 3.16 -6.55 3.35
N ARG A 39 2.21 -7.40 2.96
CA ARG A 39 2.47 -8.56 2.12
C ARG A 39 1.93 -8.30 0.73
N VAL A 40 2.70 -8.72 -0.27
CA VAL A 40 2.29 -8.75 -1.66
C VAL A 40 2.25 -10.20 -2.09
N TRP A 41 1.12 -10.65 -2.63
CA TRP A 41 0.89 -12.00 -3.12
C TRP A 41 0.74 -12.01 -4.62
N ASP A 42 1.20 -13.12 -5.19
CA ASP A 42 0.84 -13.53 -6.53
C ASP A 42 -0.45 -14.35 -6.46
N LEU A 43 -1.49 -13.90 -7.15
CA LEU A 43 -2.82 -14.50 -7.17
C LEU A 43 -2.88 -15.78 -8.02
N VAL A 44 -1.90 -16.00 -8.90
CA VAL A 44 -1.81 -17.19 -9.77
C VAL A 44 -1.07 -18.31 -9.05
N THR A 45 0.07 -18.01 -8.43
CA THR A 45 0.85 -19.02 -7.69
C THR A 45 0.38 -19.21 -6.25
N HIS A 46 -0.41 -18.26 -5.74
CA HIS A 46 -0.86 -18.19 -4.35
C HIS A 46 0.28 -18.00 -3.32
N GLU A 47 1.44 -17.51 -3.76
CA GLU A 47 2.61 -17.34 -2.90
C GLU A 47 2.82 -15.87 -2.50
N THR A 48 3.49 -15.66 -1.37
CA THR A 48 3.93 -14.31 -0.98
C THR A 48 5.12 -13.92 -1.86
N LYS A 49 4.92 -12.94 -2.74
CA LYS A 49 5.96 -12.41 -3.62
C LYS A 49 6.91 -11.48 -2.87
N VAL A 50 6.36 -10.59 -2.02
CA VAL A 50 7.19 -9.67 -1.22
C VAL A 50 6.58 -9.40 0.15
N SER A 51 7.44 -9.12 1.13
CA SER A 51 7.09 -8.61 2.45
C SER A 51 7.84 -7.32 2.72
N ILE A 52 7.12 -6.30 3.17
CA ILE A 52 7.65 -4.96 3.43
C ILE A 52 7.43 -4.66 4.90
N GLU A 53 8.50 -4.42 5.64
CA GLU A 53 8.40 -3.91 7.00
C GLU A 53 7.97 -2.45 6.97
N CYS A 54 6.81 -2.16 7.55
CA CYS A 54 6.30 -0.82 7.65
C CYS A 54 5.52 -0.67 8.96
N PRO A 55 5.85 0.33 9.81
CA PRO A 55 5.18 0.50 11.10
C PRO A 55 3.65 0.60 10.96
N PRO A 56 2.87 0.09 11.93
CA PRO A 56 1.41 0.06 11.84
C PRO A 56 0.79 1.47 11.83
N SER A 57 1.51 2.47 12.34
CA SER A 57 1.10 3.88 12.26
C SER A 57 1.25 4.49 10.85
N GLU A 58 1.95 3.80 9.94
CA GLU A 58 2.26 4.22 8.59
C GLU A 58 1.51 3.42 7.50
N THR A 59 0.73 2.39 7.86
CA THR A 59 0.14 1.42 6.92
C THR A 59 -1.39 1.39 6.89
N TRP A 60 -2.02 2.56 7.02
CA TRP A 60 -3.48 2.66 7.11
C TRP A 60 -4.19 2.44 5.78
N ALA A 61 -3.56 2.86 4.69
CA ALA A 61 -4.09 2.68 3.35
C ALA A 61 -2.96 2.22 2.43
N ILE A 62 -3.32 1.30 1.55
CA ILE A 62 -2.46 0.87 0.44
C ILE A 62 -3.26 0.93 -0.85
N ASP A 63 -2.61 1.28 -1.94
CA ASP A 63 -3.20 1.21 -3.27
C ASP A 63 -2.13 0.94 -4.34
N PHE A 64 -2.53 0.30 -5.43
CA PHE A 64 -1.66 0.11 -6.58
C PHE A 64 -1.77 1.29 -7.54
N SER A 65 -0.66 1.67 -8.15
CA SER A 65 -0.67 2.60 -9.27
C SER A 65 -1.52 2.02 -10.41
N PRO A 66 -2.53 2.76 -10.92
CA PRO A 66 -3.32 2.31 -12.06
C PRO A 66 -2.55 2.42 -13.39
N VAL A 67 -1.41 3.12 -13.40
CA VAL A 67 -0.58 3.26 -14.59
C VAL A 67 0.14 1.95 -14.84
N ALA A 68 -0.17 1.33 -15.98
CA ALA A 68 0.54 0.15 -16.47
C ALA A 68 1.97 0.56 -16.86
N THR A 69 2.92 0.32 -15.96
CA THR A 69 4.35 0.38 -16.22
C THR A 69 4.95 -1.00 -15.96
N ASP A 70 6.16 -1.25 -16.47
CA ASP A 70 6.92 -2.49 -16.20
C ASP A 70 7.15 -2.75 -14.71
N THR A 71 6.96 -1.73 -13.86
CA THR A 71 7.00 -1.86 -12.40
C THR A 71 5.63 -1.59 -11.77
N HIS A 72 5.09 -2.53 -11.00
CA HIS A 72 3.97 -2.27 -10.12
C HIS A 72 4.42 -1.41 -8.94
N LEU A 73 3.84 -0.23 -8.83
CA LEU A 73 4.06 0.68 -7.71
C LEU A 73 2.92 0.56 -6.71
N ILE A 74 3.27 0.46 -5.43
CA ILE A 74 2.34 0.51 -4.31
C ILE A 74 2.52 1.85 -3.60
N ALA A 75 1.43 2.58 -3.44
CA ALA A 75 1.35 3.73 -2.55
C ALA A 75 0.94 3.26 -1.16
N ILE A 76 1.70 3.66 -0.14
CA ILE A 76 1.47 3.34 1.25
C ILE A 76 1.32 4.67 2.00
N ALA A 77 0.18 4.84 2.67
CA ALA A 77 -0.12 6.05 3.42
C ALA A 77 -0.52 5.70 4.86
N GLY A 78 -0.06 6.52 5.79
CA GLY A 78 -0.44 6.44 7.19
C GLY A 78 -0.31 7.76 7.93
N GLY A 79 -0.73 7.77 9.18
CA GLY A 79 -1.09 8.98 9.89
C GLY A 79 0.06 9.71 10.58
N SER A 80 1.17 9.05 10.94
CA SER A 80 2.19 9.67 11.80
C SER A 80 3.24 10.49 11.06
N SER A 81 3.59 10.14 9.82
CA SER A 81 4.71 10.78 9.13
C SER A 81 4.33 11.90 8.15
N ASN A 82 3.04 12.16 7.92
CA ASN A 82 2.52 13.07 6.89
C ASN A 82 3.14 12.80 5.49
N LYS A 83 3.52 11.55 5.24
CA LYS A 83 4.18 11.11 4.01
C LYS A 83 3.40 9.97 3.37
N VAL A 84 3.51 9.89 2.06
CA VAL A 84 3.08 8.73 1.28
C VAL A 84 4.33 8.11 0.68
N LYS A 85 4.56 6.84 0.99
CA LYS A 85 5.70 6.08 0.47
C LYS A 85 5.27 5.35 -0.80
N LEU A 86 6.08 5.47 -1.84
CA LEU A 86 5.94 4.71 -3.08
C LEU A 86 6.96 3.59 -3.07
N TRP A 87 6.49 2.37 -3.27
CA TRP A 87 7.31 1.17 -3.20
C TRP A 87 7.16 0.33 -4.47
N SER A 88 8.27 -0.21 -4.96
CA SER A 88 8.34 -0.98 -6.21
C SER A 88 8.30 -2.48 -5.93
N VAL A 89 7.33 -3.20 -6.49
CA VAL A 89 7.14 -4.64 -6.25
C VAL A 89 8.25 -5.48 -6.83
N GLU A 90 8.70 -5.14 -8.03
CA GLU A 90 9.70 -5.89 -8.79
C GLU A 90 11.10 -5.70 -8.20
N GLU A 91 11.39 -4.48 -7.75
CA GLU A 91 12.68 -4.14 -7.17
C GLU A 91 12.74 -4.38 -5.65
N ALA A 92 11.62 -4.76 -5.05
CA ALA A 92 11.45 -4.97 -3.62
C ALA A 92 11.97 -3.81 -2.74
N LYS A 93 11.80 -2.54 -3.18
CA LYS A 93 12.40 -1.38 -2.51
C LYS A 93 11.53 -0.12 -2.53
N GLU A 94 11.78 0.76 -1.56
CA GLU A 94 11.19 2.11 -1.52
C GLU A 94 11.76 2.96 -2.68
N ARG A 95 10.88 3.48 -3.53
CA ARG A 95 11.26 4.26 -4.71
C ARG A 95 11.24 5.76 -4.43
N SER A 96 10.25 6.24 -3.71
CA SER A 96 10.05 7.68 -3.48
C SER A 96 9.16 7.92 -2.27
N VAL A 97 9.30 9.10 -1.68
CA VAL A 97 8.46 9.55 -0.58
C VAL A 97 7.85 10.89 -0.95
N LEU A 98 6.53 10.95 -1.01
CA LEU A 98 5.77 12.17 -1.20
C LEU A 98 5.50 12.76 0.18
N SER A 99 5.84 14.02 0.37
CA SER A 99 5.60 14.76 1.61
C SER A 99 4.76 15.99 1.30
N MET A 100 3.91 16.36 2.25
CA MET A 100 3.22 17.65 2.18
C MET A 100 4.26 18.78 2.27
N PRO A 101 4.12 19.87 1.48
CA PRO A 101 4.98 21.03 1.61
C PRO A 101 4.80 21.65 3.00
N ASP A 102 5.90 22.10 3.60
CA ASP A 102 5.87 22.75 4.90
C ASP A 102 4.97 24.00 4.86
N LYS A 103 4.18 24.20 5.93
CA LYS A 103 3.25 25.34 6.07
C LYS A 103 3.94 26.71 5.93
N GLU A 104 5.26 26.78 6.03
CA GLU A 104 6.03 28.03 5.99
C GLU A 104 6.14 28.65 4.58
N SER A 105 5.90 27.88 3.52
CA SER A 105 5.93 28.40 2.13
C SER A 105 4.70 29.23 1.75
N ALA A 106 3.64 29.25 2.56
CA ALA A 106 2.36 29.87 2.19
C ALA A 106 2.15 31.30 2.75
N SER A 107 3.04 31.83 3.60
CA SER A 107 2.89 33.18 4.20
C SER A 107 3.84 34.25 3.62
N GLY A 108 4.53 33.97 2.51
CA GLY A 108 5.53 34.86 1.91
C GLY A 108 5.01 35.92 0.94
N GLY A 109 3.73 36.30 0.97
CA GLY A 109 3.17 37.36 0.13
C GLY A 109 3.16 38.72 0.85
N LYS A 110 4.32 39.29 1.18
CA LYS A 110 4.36 40.69 1.64
C LYS A 110 4.19 41.62 0.43
N ALA A 111 3.04 42.30 0.42
CA ALA A 111 2.77 43.45 -0.44
C ALA A 111 3.92 44.45 -0.38
N ARG A 112 4.43 44.82 -1.55
CA ARG A 112 5.44 45.86 -1.72
C ARG A 112 4.68 47.20 -1.77
N GLN A 113 4.88 48.03 -0.74
CA GLN A 113 4.57 49.46 -0.78
C GLN A 113 5.76 50.21 -1.40
#